data_AF-A0A9D7ADT5-F1
#
_entry.id   AF-A0A9D7ADT5-F1
#
_cell.length_a   1.000
_cell.length_b   1.000
_cell.length_c   1.000
_cell.angle_alpha   90.00
_cell.angle_beta   90.00
_cell.angle_gamma   90.00
#
_symmetry.space_group_name_H-M   'P 1'
#
loop_
_entity.id
_entity.type
_entity.pdbx_description
1 polymer ?
#
loop_
_entity_poly.entity_id
_entity_poly.type
_entity_poly.pdbx_seq_one_letter_code
_entity_poly.pdbx_strand_id
1 'polypeptide(L)'
;MQQRPGMTVPLPGHLHAQRDNYKKLADLGYTDIWSAEADGADAFTPLAMAAAWEPRLRLGTAIVPAYTRSPALMAQSVATLADAAPGRFAIGIGSSSNVIVEKWNAIPFVEPYKKVRDVVRFLQDAMTGEKITKQYDTFNIDGFRLGIRPEVKPQILVAALREGMLKLAGREADGAIINWLSADDV
;
A
#
# COMPACT_ATOMS: atom_id res chain seq x y z
N MET A 1 12.95 -17.03 9.47
CA MET A 1 12.48 -15.63 9.36
C MET A 1 12.27 -15.07 10.75
N GLN A 2 12.68 -13.83 11.00
CA GLN A 2 12.35 -13.14 12.25
C GLN A 2 10.89 -12.69 12.20
N GLN A 3 10.10 -13.01 13.23
CA GLN A 3 8.73 -12.54 13.33
C GLN A 3 8.71 -11.05 13.68
N ARG A 4 7.78 -10.31 13.08
CA ARG A 4 7.65 -8.85 13.21
C ARG A 4 6.22 -8.50 13.60
N PRO A 5 5.93 -8.34 14.90
CA PRO A 5 4.58 -8.02 15.35
C PRO A 5 4.16 -6.64 14.84
N GLY A 6 3.02 -6.60 14.16
CA GLY A 6 2.42 -5.38 13.62
C GLY A 6 1.11 -5.01 14.29
N MET A 7 0.77 -3.72 14.26
CA MET A 7 -0.53 -3.20 14.72
C MET A 7 -1.25 -2.47 13.60
N THR A 8 -2.57 -2.67 13.48
CA THR A 8 -3.41 -1.91 12.54
C THR A 8 -3.74 -0.54 13.11
N VAL A 9 -3.61 0.49 12.29
CA VAL A 9 -3.85 1.90 12.62
C VAL A 9 -4.72 2.55 11.55
N PRO A 10 -5.43 3.67 11.83
CA PRO A 10 -5.44 4.42 13.09
C PRO A 10 -6.12 3.66 14.23
N LEU A 11 -5.73 3.97 15.46
CA LEU A 11 -6.43 3.50 16.65
C LEU A 11 -7.75 4.27 16.84
N PRO A 12 -8.69 3.80 17.68
CA PRO A 12 -9.89 4.57 17.99
C PRO A 12 -9.58 5.99 18.51
N GLY A 13 -10.35 6.98 18.05
CA GLY A 13 -10.19 8.39 18.43
C GLY A 13 -9.57 9.27 17.34
N HIS A 14 -9.37 10.55 17.63
CA HIS A 14 -8.85 11.50 16.65
C HIS A 14 -7.37 11.29 16.33
N LEU A 15 -6.99 11.35 15.05
CA LEU A 15 -5.62 11.12 14.58
C LEU A 15 -4.60 12.00 15.30
N HIS A 16 -4.89 13.29 15.50
CA HIS A 16 -3.97 14.25 16.13
C HIS A 16 -3.62 13.89 17.59
N ALA A 17 -4.44 13.07 18.26
CA ALA A 17 -4.25 12.67 19.64
C ALA A 17 -3.49 11.33 19.79
N GLN A 18 -3.07 10.68 18.69
CA GLN A 18 -2.52 9.31 18.75
C GLN A 18 -1.01 9.23 18.99
N ARG A 19 -0.30 10.35 19.12
CA ARG A 19 1.18 10.38 19.26
C ARG A 19 1.69 9.43 20.34
N ASP A 20 1.15 9.54 21.55
CA ASP A 20 1.61 8.73 22.69
C ASP A 20 1.28 7.24 22.52
N ASN A 21 0.21 6.92 21.79
CA ASN A 21 -0.14 5.55 21.48
C ASN A 21 0.89 4.89 20.56
N TYR A 22 1.39 5.58 19.52
CA TYR A 22 2.44 5.05 18.65
C TYR A 22 3.73 4.77 19.42
N LYS A 23 4.12 5.69 20.31
CA LYS A 23 5.27 5.48 21.19
C LYS A 23 5.08 4.25 22.09
N LYS A 24 3.90 4.13 22.71
CA LYS A 24 3.54 2.98 23.54
C LYS A 24 3.59 1.65 22.77
N LEU A 25 3.13 1.62 21.51
CA LEU A 25 3.21 0.43 20.67
C LEU A 25 4.67 0.00 20.46
N ALA A 26 5.55 0.94 20.12
CA ALA A 26 6.97 0.65 19.96
C ALA A 26 7.61 0.16 21.28
N ASP A 27 7.26 0.77 22.41
CA ASP A 27 7.77 0.37 23.74
C ASP A 27 7.26 -1.01 24.18
N LEU A 28 6.09 -1.44 23.68
CA LEU A 28 5.55 -2.80 23.86
C LEU A 28 6.16 -3.84 22.91
N GLY A 29 7.07 -3.43 22.02
CA GLY A 29 7.78 -4.33 21.12
C GLY A 29 7.12 -4.53 19.76
N TYR A 30 6.08 -3.78 19.41
CA TYR A 30 5.59 -3.75 18.03
C TYR A 30 6.65 -3.10 17.13
N THR A 31 6.94 -3.76 16.00
CA THR A 31 7.95 -3.28 15.04
C THR A 31 7.31 -2.62 13.83
N ASP A 32 6.04 -2.90 13.59
CA ASP A 32 5.34 -2.56 12.37
C ASP A 32 3.98 -1.93 12.68
N ILE A 33 3.56 -0.99 11.84
CA ILE A 33 2.19 -0.48 11.83
C ILE A 33 1.63 -0.49 10.41
N TRP A 34 0.36 -0.87 10.32
CA TRP A 34 -0.31 -1.11 9.06
C TRP A 34 -1.59 -0.28 8.97
N SER A 35 -1.77 0.47 7.90
CA SER A 35 -3.00 1.22 7.61
C SER A 35 -3.73 0.66 6.39
N ALA A 36 -4.99 0.99 6.22
CA ALA A 36 -5.81 0.55 5.08
C ALA A 36 -6.72 1.68 4.60
N GLU A 37 -7.21 1.59 3.36
CA GLU A 37 -8.15 2.57 2.78
C GLU A 37 -9.50 1.92 2.50
N ALA A 38 -10.52 2.36 3.25
CA ALA A 38 -11.92 1.94 3.13
C ALA A 38 -12.86 3.12 3.46
N ASP A 39 -13.53 3.10 4.61
CA ASP A 39 -14.52 4.10 5.08
C ASP A 39 -13.99 5.02 6.19
N GLY A 40 -12.78 4.77 6.70
CA GLY A 40 -12.13 5.56 7.73
C GLY A 40 -11.18 6.64 7.19
N ALA A 41 -10.03 6.79 7.87
CA ALA A 41 -8.92 7.60 7.35
C ALA A 41 -8.38 7.00 6.05
N ASP A 42 -7.77 7.84 5.21
CA ASP A 42 -7.02 7.32 4.06
C ASP A 42 -5.80 6.51 4.52
N ALA A 43 -5.28 5.63 3.65
CA ALA A 43 -4.21 4.73 4.03
C ALA A 43 -2.89 5.43 4.41
N PHE A 44 -2.62 6.65 3.95
CA PHE A 44 -1.31 7.29 4.05
C PHE A 44 -1.22 8.28 5.20
N THR A 45 -2.27 9.06 5.48
CA THR A 45 -2.21 10.11 6.53
C THR A 45 -1.82 9.56 7.92
N PRO A 46 -2.41 8.46 8.43
CA PRO A 46 -2.00 7.88 9.72
C PRO A 46 -0.53 7.45 9.71
N LEU A 47 -0.04 6.91 8.59
CA LEU A 47 1.36 6.47 8.46
C LEU A 47 2.32 7.65 8.40
N ALA A 48 1.96 8.75 7.75
CA ALA A 48 2.77 9.97 7.73
C ALA A 48 2.93 10.56 9.14
N MET A 49 1.84 10.55 9.94
CA MET A 49 1.90 10.99 11.34
C MET A 49 2.78 10.08 12.18
N ALA A 50 2.66 8.77 12.00
CA ALA A 50 3.50 7.80 12.70
C ALA A 50 4.97 7.87 12.26
N ALA A 51 5.25 8.12 10.98
CA ALA A 51 6.61 8.32 10.46
C ALA A 51 7.34 9.43 11.20
N ALA A 52 6.62 10.53 11.49
CA ALA A 52 7.14 11.70 12.19
C ALA A 52 7.19 11.52 13.71
N TRP A 53 6.20 10.83 14.30
CA TRP A 53 6.07 10.73 15.75
C TRP A 53 6.86 9.58 16.37
N GLU A 54 7.09 8.51 15.63
CA GLU A 54 7.78 7.33 16.13
C GLU A 54 8.62 6.66 15.02
N PRO A 55 9.87 7.12 14.81
CA PRO A 55 10.71 6.65 13.70
C PRO A 55 11.26 5.23 13.89
N ARG A 56 11.10 4.60 15.06
CA ARG A 56 11.44 3.18 15.27
C ARG A 56 10.52 2.23 14.50
N LEU A 57 9.28 2.64 14.26
CA LEU A 57 8.28 1.80 13.61
C LEU A 57 8.47 1.73 12.10
N ARG A 58 8.22 0.54 11.55
CA ARG A 58 8.09 0.31 10.11
C ARG A 58 6.63 0.47 9.71
N LEU A 59 6.41 0.96 8.51
CA LEU A 59 5.12 1.43 8.01
C LEU A 59 4.69 0.55 6.85
N GLY A 60 3.41 0.22 6.80
CA GLY A 60 2.87 -0.43 5.63
C GLY A 60 1.39 -0.16 5.40
N THR A 61 0.94 -0.41 4.18
CA THR A 61 -0.50 -0.46 3.89
C THR A 61 -0.95 -1.90 3.67
N ALA A 62 -2.12 -2.26 4.18
CA ALA A 62 -2.74 -3.57 4.02
C ALA A 62 -4.27 -3.42 3.89
N ILE A 63 -4.82 -2.80 2.82
CA ILE A 63 -4.17 -2.36 1.57
C ILE A 63 -4.74 -1.03 1.07
N VAL A 64 -4.12 -0.47 0.02
CA VAL A 64 -4.70 0.57 -0.83
C VAL A 64 -5.40 -0.07 -2.03
N PRO A 65 -6.67 0.24 -2.33
CA PRO A 65 -7.35 -0.29 -3.51
C PRO A 65 -6.69 0.20 -4.81
N ALA A 66 -6.46 -0.71 -5.75
CA ALA A 66 -5.89 -0.40 -7.08
C ALA A 66 -6.79 0.50 -7.97
N TYR A 67 -8.02 0.76 -7.52
CA TYR A 67 -9.05 1.49 -8.27
C TYR A 67 -9.28 2.91 -7.76
N THR A 68 -9.21 3.13 -6.44
CA THR A 68 -9.67 4.37 -5.79
C THR A 68 -8.71 5.54 -5.97
N ARG A 69 -7.51 5.28 -6.50
CA ARG A 69 -6.52 6.30 -6.83
C ARG A 69 -6.08 6.13 -8.27
N SER A 70 -5.91 7.24 -8.98
CA SER A 70 -5.27 7.21 -10.30
C SER A 70 -3.83 6.71 -10.15
N PRO A 71 -3.25 6.05 -11.17
CA PRO A 71 -1.90 5.49 -11.07
C PRO A 71 -0.87 6.56 -10.65
N ALA A 72 -0.88 7.73 -11.29
CA ALA A 72 0.02 8.84 -10.97
C ALA A 72 -0.11 9.32 -9.51
N LEU A 73 -1.33 9.47 -8.99
CA LEU A 73 -1.57 9.87 -7.60
C LEU A 73 -1.09 8.80 -6.61
N MET A 74 -1.26 7.53 -6.96
CA MET A 74 -0.75 6.42 -6.15
C MET A 74 0.78 6.46 -6.10
N ALA A 75 1.46 6.63 -7.25
CA ALA A 75 2.92 6.76 -7.28
C ALA A 75 3.42 7.95 -6.46
N GLN A 76 2.75 9.11 -6.56
CA GLN A 76 3.07 10.28 -5.72
C GLN A 76 2.95 9.96 -4.23
N SER A 77 1.82 9.36 -3.82
CA SER A 77 1.57 9.05 -2.40
C SER A 77 2.59 8.06 -1.85
N VAL A 78 2.93 7.03 -2.63
CA VAL A 78 3.93 6.02 -2.28
C VAL A 78 5.32 6.65 -2.16
N ALA A 79 5.72 7.46 -3.13
CA ALA A 79 7.03 8.11 -3.13
C ALA A 79 7.18 9.09 -1.98
N THR A 80 6.17 9.92 -1.72
CA THR A 80 6.18 10.88 -0.62
C THR A 80 6.29 10.19 0.74
N LEU A 81 5.56 9.08 0.95
CA LEU A 81 5.67 8.35 2.23
C LEU A 81 7.00 7.59 2.36
N ALA A 82 7.53 7.05 1.26
CA ALA A 82 8.85 6.43 1.25
C ALA A 82 9.96 7.45 1.54
N ASP A 83 9.83 8.67 1.04
CA ASP A 83 10.73 9.80 1.33
C ASP A 83 10.64 10.25 2.79
N ALA A 84 9.42 10.31 3.35
CA ALA A 84 9.21 10.63 4.77
C ALA A 84 9.68 9.52 5.73
N ALA A 85 9.84 8.28 5.24
CA ALA A 85 10.28 7.14 6.03
C ALA A 85 11.26 6.22 5.26
N PRO A 86 12.48 6.71 4.95
CA PRO A 86 13.42 5.98 4.10
C PRO A 86 13.72 4.58 4.64
N GLY A 87 13.54 3.56 3.78
CA GLY A 87 13.76 2.15 4.12
C GLY A 87 12.78 1.54 5.12
N ARG A 88 11.77 2.30 5.59
CA ARG A 88 10.79 1.85 6.59
C ARG A 88 9.38 1.64 6.03
N PHE A 89 9.09 2.02 4.79
CA PHE A 89 7.77 1.90 4.20
C PHE A 89 7.62 0.74 3.19
N ALA A 90 6.49 0.04 3.24
CA ALA A 90 6.03 -0.92 2.24
C ALA A 90 4.59 -0.61 1.78
N ILE A 91 4.35 -0.59 0.48
CA ILE A 91 3.01 -0.35 -0.09
C ILE A 91 2.32 -1.68 -0.38
N GLY A 92 1.27 -2.01 0.35
CA GLY A 92 0.37 -3.10 0.03
C GLY A 92 -0.83 -2.63 -0.79
N ILE A 93 -1.11 -3.37 -1.87
CA ILE A 93 -2.13 -3.05 -2.87
C ILE A 93 -3.04 -4.26 -3.06
N GLY A 94 -4.32 -4.01 -3.30
CA GLY A 94 -5.28 -5.07 -3.60
C GLY A 94 -6.40 -4.58 -4.50
N SER A 95 -7.22 -5.52 -4.96
CA SER A 95 -8.40 -5.19 -5.77
C SER A 95 -9.46 -4.44 -4.96
N SER A 96 -9.52 -4.66 -3.64
CA SER A 96 -10.67 -4.34 -2.80
C SER A 96 -11.92 -5.12 -3.26
N SER A 97 -13.11 -4.65 -2.89
CA SER A 97 -14.41 -5.23 -3.22
C SER A 97 -15.24 -4.32 -4.11
N ASN A 98 -16.24 -4.89 -4.79
CA ASN A 98 -17.22 -4.12 -5.55
C ASN A 98 -18.03 -3.14 -4.68
N VAL A 99 -18.21 -3.44 -3.38
CA VAL A 99 -18.87 -2.50 -2.44
C VAL A 99 -18.06 -1.21 -2.33
N ILE A 100 -16.77 -1.32 -2.02
CA ILE A 100 -15.90 -0.16 -1.85
C ILE A 100 -15.69 0.54 -3.20
N VAL A 101 -15.36 -0.22 -4.26
CA VAL A 101 -14.98 0.35 -5.56
C VAL A 101 -16.19 0.89 -6.34
N GLU A 102 -17.21 0.08 -6.55
CA GLU A 102 -18.37 0.49 -7.37
C GLU A 102 -19.38 1.29 -6.56
N LYS A 103 -19.80 0.79 -5.39
CA LYS A 103 -20.95 1.38 -4.69
C LYS A 103 -20.57 2.66 -3.94
N TRP A 104 -19.39 2.71 -3.33
CA TRP A 104 -18.98 3.87 -2.54
C TRP A 104 -18.18 4.88 -3.35
N ASN A 105 -17.31 4.41 -4.25
CA ASN A 105 -16.44 5.29 -5.04
C ASN A 105 -16.94 5.53 -6.47
N ALA A 106 -18.04 4.91 -6.90
CA ALA A 106 -18.62 5.08 -8.23
C ALA A 106 -17.64 4.73 -9.38
N ILE A 107 -16.73 3.77 -9.17
CA ILE A 107 -15.73 3.33 -10.14
C ILE A 107 -16.08 1.92 -10.62
N PRO A 108 -16.07 1.62 -11.93
CA PRO A 108 -16.30 0.26 -12.41
C PRO A 108 -15.28 -0.75 -11.87
N PHE A 109 -15.74 -1.86 -11.29
CA PHE A 109 -14.87 -2.92 -10.77
C PHE A 109 -14.68 -4.03 -11.81
N VAL A 110 -13.89 -3.72 -12.83
CA VAL A 110 -13.66 -4.57 -13.99
C VAL A 110 -12.23 -5.13 -13.98
N GLU A 111 -12.08 -6.42 -14.31
CA GLU A 111 -10.79 -7.12 -14.47
C GLU A 111 -9.80 -6.93 -13.28
N PRO A 112 -10.19 -7.26 -12.02
CA PRO A 112 -9.40 -6.98 -10.82
C PRO A 112 -7.99 -7.56 -10.82
N TYR A 113 -7.82 -8.75 -11.42
CA TYR A 113 -6.50 -9.34 -11.58
C TYR A 113 -5.58 -8.47 -12.43
N LYS A 114 -6.03 -8.09 -13.64
CA LYS A 114 -5.23 -7.26 -14.56
C LYS A 114 -5.00 -5.87 -13.98
N LYS A 115 -6.01 -5.30 -13.33
CA LYS A 115 -5.90 -3.96 -12.72
C LYS A 115 -4.82 -3.91 -11.65
N VAL A 116 -4.81 -4.87 -10.71
CA VAL A 116 -3.77 -4.95 -9.67
C VAL A 116 -2.39 -5.16 -10.29
N ARG A 117 -2.25 -6.11 -11.23
CA ARG A 117 -0.98 -6.36 -11.92
C ARG A 117 -0.44 -5.10 -12.60
N ASP A 118 -1.28 -4.38 -13.33
CA ASP A 118 -0.86 -3.21 -14.08
C ASP A 118 -0.49 -2.05 -13.15
N VAL A 119 -1.19 -1.87 -12.03
CA VAL A 119 -0.81 -0.89 -11.00
C VAL A 119 0.53 -1.24 -10.36
N VAL A 120 0.78 -2.52 -10.04
CA VAL A 120 2.07 -2.97 -9.51
C VAL A 120 3.20 -2.67 -10.49
N ARG A 121 3.04 -3.03 -11.77
CA ARG A 121 4.02 -2.75 -12.82
C ARG A 121 4.24 -1.26 -13.01
N PHE A 122 3.17 -0.47 -13.02
CA PHE A 122 3.28 0.98 -13.11
C PHE A 122 4.05 1.58 -11.94
N LEU A 123 3.82 1.11 -10.70
CA LEU A 123 4.59 1.59 -9.56
C LEU A 123 6.07 1.18 -9.65
N GLN A 124 6.36 -0.03 -10.11
CA GLN A 124 7.75 -0.42 -10.36
C GLN A 124 8.43 0.51 -11.36
N ASP A 125 7.76 0.82 -12.47
CA ASP A 125 8.26 1.76 -13.48
C ASP A 125 8.41 3.17 -12.88
N ALA A 126 7.42 3.65 -12.13
CA ALA A 126 7.42 5.01 -11.58
C ALA A 126 8.55 5.23 -10.57
N MET A 127 8.86 4.21 -9.75
CA MET A 127 9.93 4.27 -8.76
C MET A 127 11.34 4.27 -9.37
N THR A 128 11.49 4.04 -10.68
CA THR A 128 12.78 4.24 -11.37
C THR A 128 13.15 5.72 -11.51
N GLY A 129 12.15 6.62 -11.51
CA GLY A 129 12.31 8.05 -11.80
C GLY A 129 12.30 8.39 -13.30
N GLU A 130 12.25 7.39 -14.19
CA GLU A 130 12.18 7.62 -15.62
C GLU A 130 10.81 8.17 -16.07
N LYS A 131 10.80 8.82 -17.23
CA LYS A 131 9.54 9.26 -17.85
C LYS A 131 8.82 8.04 -18.44
N ILE A 132 7.55 7.89 -18.11
CA ILE A 132 6.70 6.78 -18.54
C ILE A 132 5.75 7.27 -19.62
N THR A 133 5.89 6.72 -20.81
CA THR A 133 4.85 6.67 -21.84
C THR A 133 4.67 5.19 -22.18
N LYS A 134 3.61 4.57 -21.68
CA LYS A 134 3.41 3.11 -21.72
C LYS A 134 1.94 2.74 -21.63
N GLN A 135 1.55 1.79 -22.47
CA GLN A 135 0.24 1.15 -22.42
C GLN A 135 0.30 -0.08 -21.50
N TYR A 136 -0.61 -0.14 -20.55
CA TYR A 136 -0.94 -1.32 -19.76
C TYR A 136 -2.29 -1.86 -20.22
N ASP A 137 -2.66 -3.07 -19.81
CA ASP A 137 -3.92 -3.68 -20.27
C ASP A 137 -5.16 -2.91 -19.77
N THR A 138 -5.07 -2.29 -18.60
CA THR A 138 -6.20 -1.63 -17.92
C THR A 138 -6.12 -0.11 -17.90
N PHE A 139 -5.01 0.49 -18.34
CA PHE A 139 -4.87 1.94 -18.47
C PHE A 139 -3.64 2.31 -19.32
N ASN A 140 -3.59 3.54 -19.81
CA ASN A 140 -2.44 4.09 -20.51
C ASN A 140 -1.85 5.27 -19.73
N ILE A 141 -0.54 5.41 -19.76
CA ILE A 141 0.18 6.56 -19.21
C ILE A 141 0.93 7.22 -20.35
N ASP A 142 0.80 8.54 -20.47
CA ASP A 142 1.54 9.32 -21.45
C ASP A 142 2.27 10.49 -20.77
N GLY A 143 3.59 10.35 -20.69
CA GLY A 143 4.50 11.40 -20.26
C GLY A 143 4.60 11.68 -18.77
N PHE A 144 4.16 10.75 -17.90
CA PHE A 144 4.31 10.90 -16.46
C PHE A 144 5.77 10.73 -16.04
N ARG A 145 6.28 11.62 -15.19
CA ARG A 145 7.56 11.45 -14.50
C ARG A 145 7.35 11.78 -13.03
N LEU A 146 7.73 10.86 -12.15
CA LEU A 146 7.60 11.04 -10.72
C LEU A 146 8.63 12.10 -10.25
N GLY A 147 8.17 13.13 -9.53
CA GLY A 147 9.01 14.24 -9.10
C GLY A 147 9.87 13.97 -7.87
N ILE A 148 9.51 12.94 -7.08
CA ILE A 148 10.26 12.50 -5.91
C ILE A 148 10.85 11.14 -6.22
N ARG A 149 12.16 10.98 -6.07
CA ARG A 149 12.83 9.68 -6.16
C ARG A 149 13.26 9.28 -4.74
N PRO A 150 12.57 8.33 -4.09
CA PRO A 150 12.94 7.89 -2.76
C PRO A 150 14.37 7.33 -2.73
N GLU A 151 15.11 7.57 -1.65
CA GLU A 151 16.46 7.02 -1.45
C GLU A 151 16.45 5.49 -1.49
N VAL A 152 15.41 4.89 -0.90
CA VAL A 152 15.17 3.45 -0.90
C VAL A 152 13.80 3.19 -1.50
N LYS A 153 13.75 2.41 -2.59
CA LYS A 153 12.49 1.96 -3.20
C LYS A 153 11.68 1.17 -2.14
N PRO A 154 10.42 1.55 -1.87
CA PRO A 154 9.59 0.81 -0.94
C PRO A 154 9.24 -0.57 -1.53
N GLN A 155 9.07 -1.56 -0.65
CA GLN A 155 8.57 -2.86 -1.08
C GLN A 155 7.12 -2.73 -1.55
N ILE A 156 6.78 -3.37 -2.66
CA ILE A 156 5.43 -3.43 -3.21
C ILE A 156 4.86 -4.81 -2.89
N LEU A 157 3.81 -4.85 -2.09
CA LEU A 157 3.14 -6.08 -1.65
C LEU A 157 1.75 -6.18 -2.29
N VAL A 158 1.32 -7.41 -2.55
CA VAL A 158 -0.01 -7.67 -3.13
C VAL A 158 -0.88 -8.43 -2.14
N ALA A 159 -2.08 -7.90 -1.85
CA ALA A 159 -3.11 -8.67 -1.15
C ALA A 159 -3.57 -9.84 -2.02
N ALA A 160 -3.39 -11.04 -1.50
CA ALA A 160 -3.47 -12.25 -2.28
C ALA A 160 -4.25 -13.34 -1.52
N LEU A 161 -5.58 -13.34 -1.70
CA LEU A 161 -6.47 -14.27 -1.00
C LEU A 161 -6.84 -15.52 -1.80
N ARG A 162 -6.43 -15.62 -3.07
CA ARG A 162 -6.75 -16.75 -3.94
C ARG A 162 -5.52 -17.11 -4.75
N GLU A 163 -5.45 -18.35 -5.22
CA GLU A 163 -4.31 -18.89 -5.98
C GLU A 163 -3.81 -17.93 -7.09
N GLY A 164 -4.73 -17.35 -7.87
CA GLY A 164 -4.38 -16.39 -8.93
C GLY A 164 -3.61 -15.17 -8.40
N MET A 165 -4.09 -14.54 -7.33
CA MET A 165 -3.41 -13.38 -6.74
C MET A 165 -2.12 -13.78 -6.00
N LEU A 166 -2.03 -14.98 -5.44
CA LEU A 166 -0.80 -15.50 -4.85
C LEU A 166 0.28 -15.70 -5.92
N LYS A 167 -0.10 -16.28 -7.07
CA LYS A 167 0.79 -16.38 -8.24
C LYS A 167 1.21 -15.01 -8.76
N LEU A 168 0.31 -14.02 -8.76
CA LEU A 168 0.64 -12.65 -9.12
C LEU A 168 1.67 -12.05 -8.16
N ALA A 169 1.42 -12.15 -6.86
CA ALA A 169 2.32 -11.65 -5.82
C ALA A 169 3.73 -12.26 -5.96
N GLY A 170 3.82 -13.58 -6.16
CA GLY A 170 5.11 -14.26 -6.32
C GLY A 170 5.85 -13.95 -7.63
N ARG A 171 5.16 -13.45 -8.67
CA ARG A 171 5.77 -13.13 -9.97
C ARG A 171 6.16 -11.66 -10.11
N GLU A 172 5.35 -10.77 -9.56
CA GLU A 172 5.39 -9.34 -9.88
C GLU A 172 5.59 -8.46 -8.64
N ALA A 173 5.55 -8.98 -7.42
CA ALA A 173 5.63 -8.20 -6.19
C ALA A 173 6.76 -8.66 -5.26
N ASP A 174 7.06 -7.87 -4.24
CA ASP A 174 8.09 -8.17 -3.23
C ASP A 174 7.55 -9.08 -2.10
N GLY A 175 6.24 -9.35 -2.10
CA GLY A 175 5.59 -10.22 -1.13
C GLY A 175 4.07 -10.24 -1.25
N ALA A 176 3.46 -11.11 -0.46
CA ALA A 176 2.01 -11.27 -0.38
C ALA A 176 1.49 -10.80 0.99
N ILE A 177 0.31 -10.18 0.98
CA ILE A 177 -0.49 -9.93 2.18
C ILE A 177 -1.65 -10.91 2.15
N ILE A 178 -1.74 -11.76 3.16
CA ILE A 178 -2.84 -12.70 3.35
C ILE A 178 -3.63 -12.27 4.58
N ASN A 179 -4.94 -12.48 4.57
CA ASN A 179 -5.72 -12.44 5.81
C ASN A 179 -5.76 -13.85 6.42
N TRP A 180 -6.61 -14.06 7.43
CA TRP A 180 -6.69 -15.26 8.26
C TRP A 180 -7.25 -16.50 7.52
N LEU A 181 -6.76 -16.74 6.32
CA LEU A 181 -6.95 -17.93 5.51
C LEU A 181 -5.60 -18.66 5.52
N SER A 182 -5.62 -19.89 5.99
CA SER A 182 -4.48 -20.80 5.84
C SER A 182 -4.26 -21.09 4.34
N ALA A 183 -3.10 -21.65 4.01
CA ALA A 183 -2.86 -22.13 2.65
C ALA A 183 -3.89 -23.19 2.20
N ASP A 184 -4.58 -23.84 3.15
CA ASP A 184 -5.61 -24.84 2.89
C ASP A 184 -7.00 -24.22 2.59
N ASP A 185 -7.16 -22.91 2.79
CA ASP A 185 -8.42 -22.19 2.55
C ASP A 185 -8.49 -21.51 1.16
N VAL A 186 -7.46 -21.66 0.31
CA VAL A 186 -7.29 -20.94 -0.98
C VAL A 186 -7.18 -21.82 -2.22
#